data_AF-A0A4Q5R6F6-F1
#
_entry.id   AF-A0A4Q5R6F6-F1
#
_cell.length_a   1.000
_cell.length_b   1.000
_cell.length_c   1.000
_cell.angle_alpha   90.00
_cell.angle_beta   90.00
_cell.angle_gamma   90.00
#
_symmetry.space_group_name_H-M   'P 1'
#
loop_
_entity.id
_entity.type
_entity.pdbx_description
1 polymer ?
#
loop_
_entity_poly.entity_id
_entity_poly.type
_entity_poly.pdbx_seq_one_letter_code
_entity_poly.pdbx_strand_id
1 'polypeptide(L)' 'MKFDPEVEAMFAKSAAQSSLDTSSTTLADSRRGYVEQSAMTGGPVIEMAQITDLTADGLGGTIPLRLYRP' A
#
# COMPACT_ATOMS: atom_id res chain seq x y z
N MET A 1 13.30 0.16 -22.95
CA MET A 1 11.92 0.54 -22.58
C MET A 1 12.02 1.94 -21.98
N LYS A 2 11.21 2.90 -22.42
CA LYS A 2 11.21 4.27 -21.86
C LYS A 2 9.98 4.39 -20.98
N PHE A 3 10.17 4.79 -19.71
CA PHE A 3 9.07 4.97 -18.78
C PHE A 3 8.53 6.41 -18.88
N ASP A 4 7.40 6.66 -18.23
CA ASP A 4 6.94 8.03 -18.02
C ASP A 4 7.98 8.82 -17.21
N PRO A 5 8.30 10.08 -17.56
CA PRO A 5 9.30 10.88 -16.84
C PRO A 5 9.05 10.98 -15.33
N GLU A 6 7.80 11.00 -14.87
CA GLU A 6 7.47 11.04 -13.45
C GLU A 6 7.84 9.73 -12.74
N VAL A 7 7.66 8.60 -13.44
CA VAL A 7 8.05 7.27 -12.96
C VAL A 7 9.57 7.14 -12.92
N GLU A 8 10.29 7.69 -13.90
CA GLU A 8 11.76 7.74 -13.89
C GLU A 8 12.29 8.57 -12.71
N ALA A 9 11.66 9.72 -12.43
CA ALA A 9 11.99 10.56 -11.28
C ALA A 9 11.70 9.85 -9.94
N MET A 10 10.60 9.09 -9.86
CA MET A 10 10.28 8.26 -8.70
C MET A 10 11.36 7.20 -8.48
N PHE A 11 11.76 6.45 -9.52
CA PHE A 11 12.82 5.44 -9.39
C PHE A 11 14.17 6.05 -8.99
N ALA A 12 14.52 7.23 -9.51
CA ALA A 12 15.73 7.93 -9.10
C ALA A 12 15.71 8.27 -7.60
N LYS A 13 14.57 8.72 -7.06
CA LYS A 13 14.39 8.97 -5.62
C LYS A 13 14.46 7.68 -4.79
N SER A 14 13.85 6.60 -5.27
CA SER A 14 13.89 5.30 -4.59
C SER A 14 15.29 4.69 -4.58
N ALA A 15 16.07 4.84 -5.65
CA ALA A 15 17.45 4.36 -5.71
C ALA A 15 18.40 5.13 -4.78
N ALA A 16 18.09 6.40 -4.47
CA ALA A 16 18.83 7.20 -3.50
C ALA A 16 18.52 6.82 -2.03
N GLN A 17 17.41 6.12 -1.78
CA GLN A 17 17.11 5.52 -0.48
C GLN A 17 17.69 4.11 -0.41
N SER A 18 18.40 3.77 0.67
CA SER A 18 18.90 2.42 0.88
C SER A 18 17.72 1.44 0.89
N SER A 19 17.68 0.53 -0.08
CA SER A 19 16.63 -0.49 -0.15
C SER A 19 16.72 -1.40 1.08
N LEU A 20 15.63 -1.54 1.82
CA LEU A 20 15.49 -2.61 2.79
C LEU A 20 15.55 -3.94 2.03
N ASP A 21 16.57 -4.76 2.31
CA ASP A 21 16.56 -6.15 1.86
C ASP A 21 15.40 -6.86 2.57
N THR A 22 14.32 -7.10 1.82
CA THR A 22 13.10 -7.70 2.34
C THR A 22 13.31 -9.11 2.88
N SER A 23 14.38 -9.80 2.47
CA SER A 23 14.73 -11.12 2.98
C SER A 23 15.34 -11.09 4.40
N SER A 24 15.81 -9.92 4.83
CA SER A 24 16.44 -9.69 6.13
C SER A 24 15.52 -9.03 7.17
N THR A 25 14.35 -8.53 6.75
CA THR A 25 13.38 -7.86 7.64
C THR A 25 12.36 -8.84 8.22
N THR A 26 11.85 -8.57 9.43
CA THR A 26 10.72 -9.33 9.96
C THR A 26 9.46 -9.06 9.14
N LEU A 27 8.52 -10.03 9.07
CA LEU A 27 7.24 -9.83 8.37
C LEU A 27 6.46 -8.61 8.88
N ALA A 28 6.58 -8.28 10.18
CA ALA A 28 5.93 -7.11 10.76
C ALA A 28 6.54 -5.81 10.23
N ASP A 29 7.87 -5.74 10.15
CA ASP A 29 8.59 -4.58 9.63
C ASP A 29 8.38 -4.41 8.13
N SER A 30 8.35 -5.52 7.35
CA SER A 30 8.04 -5.46 5.92
C SER A 30 6.63 -4.90 5.69
N ARG A 31 5.63 -5.35 6.47
CA ARG A 31 4.26 -4.83 6.38
C ARG A 31 4.18 -3.34 6.72
N ARG A 32 4.90 -2.90 7.77
CA ARG A 32 4.95 -1.49 8.16
C ARG A 32 5.59 -0.63 7.07
N GLY A 33 6.75 -1.04 6.54
CA GLY A 33 7.42 -0.33 5.46
C GLY A 33 6.56 -0.20 4.20
N TYR A 34 5.77 -1.23 3.87
CA TYR A 34 4.83 -1.18 2.75
C TYR A 34 3.70 -0.15 2.94
N VAL A 35 3.14 -0.06 4.16
CA VAL A 35 2.11 0.95 4.49
C VAL A 35 2.68 2.37 4.42
N GLU A 36 3.89 2.58 4.96
CA GLU A 36 4.59 3.87 4.91
C GLU A 36 4.92 4.29 3.47
N GLN A 37 5.41 3.37 2.63
CA GLN A 37 5.66 3.64 1.22
C GLN A 37 4.37 4.06 0.50
N SER A 38 3.27 3.33 0.73
CA SER A 38 1.97 3.62 0.12
C SER A 38 1.43 5.00 0.52
N ALA A 39 1.72 5.48 1.73
CA ALA A 39 1.34 6.83 2.15
C ALA A 39 2.13 7.93 1.43
N MET A 40 3.37 7.66 1.02
CA MET A 40 4.22 8.63 0.30
C MET A 40 3.97 8.67 -1.21
N THR A 41 3.62 7.53 -1.81
CA THR A 41 3.47 7.39 -3.27
C THR A 41 2.03 7.18 -3.73
N GLY A 42 1.11 6.95 -2.80
CA GLY A 42 -0.31 6.78 -3.09
C GLY A 42 -0.96 8.06 -3.59
N GLY A 43 -2.02 7.88 -4.38
CA GLY A 43 -2.89 8.99 -4.78
C GLY A 43 -3.67 9.58 -3.60
N PRO A 44 -4.39 10.69 -3.82
CA PRO A 44 -5.21 11.28 -2.78
C PRO A 44 -6.31 10.31 -2.32
N VAL A 45 -6.65 10.37 -1.03
CA VAL A 45 -7.84 9.69 -0.50
C VAL A 45 -9.07 10.39 -1.06
N ILE A 46 -9.92 9.63 -1.74
CA ILE A 46 -11.19 10.13 -2.29
C ILE A 46 -12.24 10.09 -1.18
N GLU A 47 -12.91 11.22 -0.96
CA GLU A 47 -14.02 11.32 0.00
C GLU A 47 -15.22 10.49 -0.48
N MET A 48 -15.75 9.66 0.42
CA MET A 48 -16.92 8.79 0.19
C MET A 48 -18.04 9.25 1.13
N ALA A 49 -19.30 9.31 0.69
CA ALA A 49 -20.41 9.59 1.59
C ALA A 49 -20.57 8.52 2.69
N GLN A 50 -20.20 7.27 2.40
CA GLN A 50 -20.25 6.20 3.37
C GLN A 50 -19.06 5.23 3.24
N ILE A 51 -18.45 4.94 4.38
CA ILE A 51 -17.47 3.86 4.55
C ILE A 51 -17.99 2.94 5.65
N THR A 52 -18.20 1.67 5.33
CA THR A 52 -18.74 0.68 6.28
C THR A 52 -17.81 -0.52 6.35
N ASP A 53 -17.36 -0.86 7.56
CA ASP A 53 -16.66 -2.10 7.83
C ASP A 53 -17.68 -3.25 7.95
N LEU A 54 -17.41 -4.34 7.26
CA LEU A 54 -18.26 -5.53 7.18
C LEU A 54 -17.43 -6.77 7.46
N THR A 55 -18.11 -7.89 7.68
CA THR A 55 -17.49 -9.20 7.85
C THR A 55 -18.24 -10.24 7.05
N ALA A 56 -17.53 -11.25 6.55
CA ALA A 56 -18.11 -12.43 5.93
C ALA A 56 -17.50 -13.71 6.51
N ASP A 57 -18.27 -14.81 6.50
CA ASP A 57 -17.77 -16.10 6.93
C ASP A 57 -16.93 -16.74 5.80
N GLY A 58 -15.70 -17.15 6.13
CA GLY A 58 -14.80 -17.84 5.23
C GLY A 58 -14.33 -19.18 5.80
N LEU A 59 -13.79 -20.05 4.93
CA LEU A 59 -13.29 -21.37 5.33
C LEU A 59 -12.18 -21.32 6.39
N GLY A 60 -11.46 -20.20 6.49
CA GLY A 60 -10.42 -19.95 7.49
C GLY A 60 -10.86 -19.07 8.66
N GLY A 61 -12.16 -18.81 8.81
CA GLY A 61 -12.72 -17.86 9.78
C GLY A 61 -13.24 -16.58 9.13
N THR A 62 -13.58 -15.60 9.96
CA THR A 62 -14.17 -14.33 9.53
C THR A 62 -13.22 -13.51 8.66
N ILE A 63 -13.70 -13.05 7.51
CA ILE A 63 -12.98 -12.19 6.58
C ILE A 63 -13.42 -10.74 6.82
N PRO A 64 -12.51 -9.82 7.18
CA PRO A 64 -12.82 -8.40 7.27
C PRO A 64 -12.96 -7.78 5.87
N LEU A 65 -13.99 -6.97 5.67
CA LEU A 65 -14.32 -6.28 4.43
C LEU A 65 -14.55 -4.80 4.69
N ARG A 66 -14.37 -3.96 3.67
CA ARG A 66 -14.73 -2.54 3.71
C ARG A 66 -15.52 -2.16 2.47
N LEU A 67 -16.72 -1.64 2.67
CA LEU A 67 -17.61 -1.14 1.62
C LEU A 67 -17.51 0.38 1.53
N TYR A 68 -17.16 0.86 0.34
CA TYR A 68 -17.14 2.29 0.03
C TYR A 68 -18.35 2.62 -0.86
N ARG A 69 -19.13 3.63 -0.47
CA ARG A 69 -20.23 4.17 -1.29
C ARG A 69 -20.04 5.68 -1.46
N PRO A 70 -20.05 6.17 -2.72
CA PRO A 70 -19.98 7.61 -3.02
C PRO A 70 -21.07 8.42 -2.35
#